data_AF-A0A7V9QA55-F1
#
_entry.id   AF-A0A7V9QA55-F1
#
_cell.length_a   1.000
_cell.length_b   1.000
_cell.length_c   1.000
_cell.angle_alpha   90.00
_cell.angle_beta   90.00
_cell.angle_gamma   90.00
#
_symmetry.space_group_name_H-M   'P 1'
#
loop_
_entity.id
_entity.type
_entity.pdbx_description
1 polymer ?
#
loop_
_entity_poly.entity_id
_entity_poly.type
_entity_poly.pdbx_seq_one_letter_code
_entity_poly.pdbx_strand_id
1 'polypeptide(L)'
;IREKIGVMFGSPETTTGGRALKFYASLRMDIRRIGSIKDREELVGNKTRVKVVKNKVAPPFKQAEFDIMFNIGIDHLGIVVDLGVEAEVIQKSGAWFSYGDIRLGQGRENAKAFLGENPQIAVEVEAKVKDVLGMTGGGAVVEDAADD
;
A
#
# COMPACT_ATOMS: atom_id res chain seq x y z
N ILE A 1 10.34 -13.06 14.94
CA ILE A 1 9.91 -12.58 16.28
C ILE A 1 10.34 -13.63 17.31
N ARG A 2 10.56 -13.26 18.57
CA ARG A 2 10.82 -14.18 19.68
C ARG A 2 9.75 -13.98 20.75
N GLU A 3 9.44 -15.04 21.49
CA GLU A 3 8.55 -14.97 22.63
C GLU A 3 9.34 -14.70 23.90
N LYS A 4 8.84 -13.79 24.73
CA LYS A 4 9.41 -13.55 26.06
C LYS A 4 8.73 -14.48 27.06
N ILE A 5 9.47 -15.48 27.53
CA ILE A 5 9.00 -16.42 28.55
C ILE A 5 8.70 -15.65 29.86
N GLY A 6 7.56 -15.93 30.48
CA GLY A 6 7.16 -15.35 31.78
C GLY A 6 6.30 -14.08 31.73
N VAL A 7 5.75 -13.71 30.56
CA VAL A 7 4.79 -12.60 30.44
C VAL A 7 3.36 -13.12 30.62
N MET A 8 2.68 -12.74 31.71
CA MET A 8 1.28 -13.11 31.99
C MET A 8 0.25 -12.11 31.45
N PHE A 9 0.66 -10.90 31.04
CA PHE A 9 -0.23 -9.86 30.51
C PHE A 9 0.45 -9.04 29.41
N GLY A 10 -0.29 -8.73 28.33
CA GLY A 10 0.21 -8.01 27.16
C GLY A 10 0.77 -8.92 26.05
N SER A 11 1.32 -8.31 24.99
CA SER A 11 1.89 -9.06 23.87
C SER A 11 3.22 -9.73 24.26
N PRO A 12 3.38 -11.05 24.10
CA PRO A 12 4.62 -11.77 24.40
C PRO A 12 5.72 -11.55 23.35
N GLU A 13 5.42 -10.82 22.27
CA GLU A 13 6.31 -10.67 21.13
C GLU A 13 7.46 -9.68 21.41
N THR A 14 8.69 -10.12 21.17
CA THR A 14 9.88 -9.27 21.23
C THR A 14 10.78 -9.40 20.00
N THR A 15 11.50 -8.31 19.71
CA THR A 15 12.57 -8.27 18.72
C THR A 15 13.89 -8.66 19.37
N THR A 16 14.78 -9.32 18.62
CA THR A 16 16.16 -9.61 19.03
C THR A 16 16.99 -8.32 19.12
N GLY A 17 18.16 -8.38 19.77
CA GLY A 17 19.07 -7.22 19.86
C GLY A 17 18.75 -6.24 21.01
N GLY A 18 18.02 -6.67 22.03
CA GLY A 18 17.74 -5.87 23.22
C GLY A 18 16.79 -4.68 22.96
N ARG A 19 16.97 -3.60 23.71
CA ARG A 19 16.06 -2.43 23.67
C ARG A 19 16.58 -1.27 22.83
N ALA A 20 17.89 -1.20 22.56
CA ALA A 20 18.53 -0.05 21.91
C ALA A 20 17.85 0.29 20.57
N LEU A 21 17.66 -0.70 19.69
CA LEU A 21 17.04 -0.51 18.38
C LEU A 21 15.64 0.12 18.48
N LYS A 22 14.88 -0.19 19.52
CA LYS A 22 13.53 0.39 19.73
C LYS A 22 13.59 1.90 19.93
N PHE A 23 14.65 2.44 20.54
CA PHE A 23 14.83 3.87 20.81
C PHE A 23 15.49 4.61 19.66
N TYR A 24 16.55 4.02 19.09
CA TYR A 24 17.33 4.66 18.03
C TYR A 24 16.62 4.68 16.67
N ALA A 25 15.85 3.64 16.31
CA ALA A 25 15.17 3.60 15.02
C ALA A 25 14.19 4.78 14.85
N SER A 26 14.30 5.50 13.73
CA SER A 26 13.38 6.57 13.35
C SER A 26 12.04 6.04 12.85
N LEU A 27 12.08 4.89 12.15
CA LEU A 27 10.93 4.16 11.64
C LEU A 27 10.98 2.71 12.11
N ARG A 28 9.84 2.17 12.54
CA ARG A 28 9.68 0.73 12.79
C ARG A 28 8.39 0.26 12.15
N MET A 29 8.51 -0.79 11.35
CA MET A 29 7.42 -1.41 10.63
C MET A 29 7.24 -2.84 11.12
N ASP A 30 6.00 -3.24 11.37
CA ASP A 30 5.61 -4.63 11.63
C ASP A 30 4.93 -5.18 10.37
N ILE A 31 5.54 -6.20 9.76
CA ILE A 31 5.07 -6.83 8.53
C ILE A 31 4.45 -8.19 8.88
N ARG A 32 3.20 -8.40 8.48
CA ARG A 32 2.49 -9.66 8.70
C ARG A 32 1.78 -10.11 7.43
N ARG A 33 1.89 -11.40 7.14
CA ARG A 33 1.06 -12.04 6.11
C ARG A 33 -0.37 -12.16 6.65
N ILE A 34 -1.34 -11.65 5.90
CA ILE A 34 -2.76 -11.70 6.24
C ILE A 34 -3.53 -12.75 5.42
N GLY A 35 -3.00 -13.14 4.25
CA GLY A 35 -3.64 -14.14 3.40
C GLY A 35 -2.71 -14.72 2.34
N SER A 36 -3.22 -15.70 1.61
CA SER A 36 -2.59 -16.26 0.40
C SER A 36 -3.38 -15.84 -0.83
N ILE A 37 -2.67 -15.47 -1.88
CA ILE A 37 -3.23 -15.24 -3.21
C ILE A 37 -3.08 -16.54 -3.97
N LYS A 38 -4.20 -17.03 -4.51
CA LYS A 38 -4.24 -18.24 -5.31
C LYS A 38 -4.69 -17.90 -6.72
N ASP A 39 -4.02 -18.46 -7.71
CA ASP A 39 -4.52 -18.53 -9.07
C ASP A 39 -4.98 -19.96 -9.32
N ARG A 40 -6.29 -20.15 -9.45
CA ARG A 40 -6.95 -21.46 -9.48
C ARG A 40 -6.57 -22.32 -8.26
N GLU A 41 -5.66 -23.28 -8.43
CA GLU A 41 -5.17 -24.20 -7.39
C GLU A 41 -3.77 -23.84 -6.88
N GLU A 42 -3.01 -23.01 -7.61
CA GLU A 42 -1.63 -22.68 -7.27
C GLU A 42 -1.54 -21.45 -6.38
N LEU A 43 -0.64 -21.49 -5.39
CA LEU A 43 -0.38 -20.37 -4.49
C LEU A 43 0.67 -19.45 -5.12
N VAL A 44 0.20 -18.34 -5.68
CA VAL A 44 1.02 -17.42 -6.48
C VAL A 44 1.62 -16.27 -5.67
N GLY A 45 1.09 -16.01 -4.47
CA GLY A 45 1.60 -14.95 -3.61
C GLY A 45 0.97 -14.87 -2.22
N ASN A 46 1.38 -13.84 -1.49
CA ASN A 46 0.93 -13.56 -0.13
C ASN A 46 0.37 -12.14 -0.05
N LYS A 47 -0.85 -12.02 0.49
CA LYS A 47 -1.38 -10.72 0.88
C LYS A 47 -0.76 -10.31 2.20
N THR A 48 -0.16 -9.13 2.25
CA THR A 48 0.69 -8.68 3.35
C THR A 48 0.22 -7.33 3.87
N ARG A 49 0.20 -7.18 5.19
CA ARG A 49 -0.09 -5.91 5.88
C ARG A 49 1.16 -5.44 6.60
N VAL A 50 1.51 -4.18 6.41
CA VAL A 50 2.59 -3.50 7.12
C VAL A 50 2.01 -2.40 7.99
N LYS A 51 2.28 -2.44 9.29
CA LYS A 51 1.89 -1.40 10.24
C LYS A 51 3.11 -0.60 10.67
N VAL A 52 3.02 0.72 10.60
CA VAL A 52 4.06 1.62 11.11
C VAL A 52 3.92 1.74 12.63
N VAL A 53 4.67 0.95 13.38
CA VAL A 53 4.61 0.90 14.85
C VAL A 53 5.33 2.08 15.50
N LYS A 54 6.33 2.65 14.82
CA LYS A 54 7.04 3.86 15.27
C LYS A 54 7.36 4.73 14.06
N ASN A 55 7.09 6.02 14.17
CA ASN A 55 7.47 7.03 13.18
C ASN A 55 7.89 8.31 13.90
N LYS A 56 9.09 8.83 13.59
CA LYS A 56 9.61 10.10 14.14
C LYS A 56 9.44 11.29 13.19
N VAL A 57 9.02 11.07 11.94
CA VAL A 57 8.97 12.10 10.89
C VAL A 57 7.53 12.45 10.49
N ALA A 58 6.60 11.50 10.63
CA ALA A 58 5.20 11.67 10.29
C ALA A 58 4.30 10.88 11.28
N PRO A 59 2.96 11.00 11.21
CA PRO A 59 2.06 10.30 12.12
C PRO A 59 2.30 8.77 12.13
N PRO A 60 2.46 8.14 13.31
CA PRO A 60 2.61 6.70 13.45
C PRO A 60 1.26 5.95 13.31
N PHE A 61 1.32 4.63 13.34
CA PHE A 61 0.18 3.69 13.34
C PHE A 61 -0.65 3.57 12.05
N LYS A 62 -0.24 4.26 10.99
CA LYS A 62 -0.75 3.98 9.64
C LYS A 62 -0.42 2.54 9.22
N GLN A 63 -1.28 1.97 8.40
CA GLN A 63 -1.13 0.62 7.85
C GLN A 63 -1.19 0.69 6.32
N ALA A 64 -0.43 -0.19 5.67
CA ALA A 64 -0.47 -0.40 4.23
C ALA A 64 -0.72 -1.89 3.96
N GLU A 65 -1.59 -2.17 3.01
CA GLU A 65 -1.85 -3.53 2.52
C GLU A 65 -1.40 -3.63 1.08
N PHE A 66 -0.65 -4.68 0.78
CA PHE A 66 -0.19 -4.94 -0.58
C PHE A 66 0.08 -6.43 -0.78
N ASP A 67 0.13 -6.80 -2.04
CA ASP A 67 0.35 -8.16 -2.49
C ASP A 67 1.84 -8.38 -2.77
N ILE A 68 2.37 -9.51 -2.31
CA ILE A 68 3.73 -9.96 -2.60
C ILE A 68 3.63 -11.24 -3.43
N MET A 69 3.94 -11.14 -4.71
CA MET A 69 3.98 -12.25 -5.66
C MET A 69 5.34 -12.95 -5.59
N PHE A 70 5.37 -14.29 -5.69
CA PHE A 70 6.63 -15.03 -5.54
C PHE A 70 7.62 -14.85 -6.69
N ASN A 71 7.13 -14.51 -7.87
CA ASN A 71 7.94 -14.32 -9.08
C ASN A 71 8.53 -12.91 -9.22
N ILE A 72 7.84 -11.88 -8.73
CA ILE A 72 8.16 -10.46 -9.00
C ILE A 72 8.46 -9.70 -7.70
N GLY A 73 7.95 -10.14 -6.55
CA GLY A 73 8.02 -9.41 -5.30
C GLY A 73 6.78 -8.54 -5.08
N ILE A 74 6.97 -7.29 -4.67
CA ILE A 74 5.86 -6.36 -4.37
C ILE A 74 5.14 -6.00 -5.68
N ASP A 75 3.83 -6.23 -5.73
CA ASP A 75 3.01 -5.90 -6.89
C ASP A 75 2.72 -4.40 -6.95
N HIS A 76 3.63 -3.63 -7.55
CA HIS A 76 3.51 -2.18 -7.65
C HIS A 76 2.27 -1.74 -8.45
N LEU A 77 2.00 -2.38 -9.59
CA LEU A 77 0.86 -2.01 -10.43
C LEU A 77 -0.46 -2.33 -9.74
N GLY A 78 -0.53 -3.44 -9.00
CA GLY A 78 -1.68 -3.75 -8.14
C GLY A 78 -1.95 -2.66 -7.11
N ILE A 79 -0.89 -2.14 -6.47
CA ILE A 79 -0.99 -1.02 -5.52
C ILE A 79 -1.50 0.25 -6.20
N VAL A 80 -1.00 0.58 -7.39
CA VAL A 80 -1.44 1.76 -8.15
C VAL A 80 -2.93 1.67 -8.50
N VAL A 81 -3.43 0.49 -8.88
CA VAL A 81 -4.86 0.29 -9.15
C VAL A 81 -5.69 0.47 -7.88
N ASP A 82 -5.28 -0.16 -6.78
CA ASP A 82 -6.03 -0.10 -5.52
C ASP A 82 -6.08 1.32 -4.95
N LEU A 83 -4.92 2.00 -4.89
CA LEU A 83 -4.84 3.39 -4.45
C LEU A 83 -5.52 4.33 -5.44
N GLY A 84 -5.50 4.03 -6.74
CA GLY A 84 -6.19 4.81 -7.76
C GLY A 84 -7.70 4.79 -7.57
N VAL A 85 -8.27 3.65 -7.14
CA VAL A 85 -9.69 3.57 -6.79
C VAL A 85 -9.99 4.27 -5.47
N GLU A 86 -9.13 4.12 -4.46
CA GLU A 86 -9.29 4.80 -3.16
C GLU A 86 -9.22 6.32 -3.29
N ALA A 87 -8.34 6.82 -4.15
CA ALA A 87 -8.16 8.25 -4.45
C ALA A 87 -9.13 8.78 -5.53
N GLU A 88 -10.10 7.97 -5.97
CA GLU A 88 -11.11 8.30 -7.01
C GLU A 88 -10.55 8.69 -8.39
N VAL A 89 -9.25 8.47 -8.62
CA VAL A 89 -8.57 8.67 -9.91
C VAL A 89 -9.01 7.61 -10.93
N ILE A 90 -9.20 6.37 -10.47
CA ILE A 90 -9.73 5.25 -11.24
C ILE A 90 -11.18 5.01 -10.84
N GLN A 91 -12.07 5.08 -11.82
CA GLN A 91 -13.51 4.88 -11.64
C GLN A 91 -13.85 3.40 -11.75
N LYS A 92 -14.54 2.87 -10.73
CA LYS A 92 -14.99 1.47 -10.68
C LYS A 92 -16.50 1.39 -10.89
N SER A 93 -16.92 0.92 -12.06
CA SER A 93 -18.33 0.67 -12.39
C SER A 93 -18.62 -0.83 -12.32
N GLY A 94 -19.00 -1.30 -11.13
CA GLY A 94 -19.21 -2.73 -10.87
C GLY A 94 -17.89 -3.53 -10.97
N ALA A 95 -17.77 -4.35 -12.02
CA ALA A 95 -16.55 -5.11 -12.31
C ALA A 95 -15.59 -4.38 -13.26
N TRP A 96 -15.97 -3.25 -13.83
CA TRP A 96 -15.17 -2.50 -14.80
C TRP A 96 -14.35 -1.39 -14.14
N PHE A 97 -13.10 -1.25 -14.59
CA PHE A 97 -12.18 -0.19 -14.16
C PHE A 97 -11.93 0.75 -15.34
N SER A 98 -12.03 2.05 -15.08
CA SER A 98 -11.95 3.12 -16.08
C SER A 98 -11.06 4.25 -15.55
N TYR A 99 -10.29 4.86 -16.42
CA TYR A 99 -9.48 6.03 -16.13
C TYR A 99 -9.84 7.13 -17.12
N GLY A 100 -10.57 8.16 -16.65
CA GLY A 100 -11.24 9.11 -17.55
C GLY A 100 -12.13 8.37 -18.55
N ASP A 101 -11.87 8.57 -19.85
CA ASP A 101 -12.57 7.90 -20.95
C ASP A 101 -11.97 6.54 -21.34
N ILE A 102 -10.81 6.18 -20.77
CA ILE A 102 -10.08 4.96 -21.12
C ILE A 102 -10.59 3.80 -20.26
N ARG A 103 -11.00 2.70 -20.90
CA ARG A 103 -11.33 1.46 -20.19
C ARG A 103 -10.07 0.65 -19.93
N LEU A 104 -9.73 0.48 -18.65
CA LEU A 104 -8.57 -0.31 -18.21
C LEU A 104 -8.84 -1.81 -18.29
N GLY A 105 -10.09 -2.23 -18.07
CA GLY A 105 -10.52 -3.61 -18.21
C GLY A 105 -11.53 -4.07 -17.18
N GLN A 106 -11.97 -5.32 -17.30
CA GLN A 106 -12.87 -5.96 -16.35
C GLN A 106 -12.05 -6.70 -15.28
N GLY A 107 -12.18 -6.29 -14.03
CA GLY A 107 -11.48 -6.87 -12.89
C GLY A 107 -10.08 -6.27 -12.67
N ARG A 108 -9.59 -6.45 -11.43
CA ARG A 108 -8.32 -5.89 -10.96
C ARG A 108 -7.11 -6.41 -11.75
N GLU A 109 -7.07 -7.71 -12.04
CA GLU A 109 -5.95 -8.33 -12.75
C GLU A 109 -5.81 -7.83 -14.20
N ASN A 110 -6.94 -7.61 -14.90
CA ASN A 110 -6.91 -7.07 -16.26
C ASN A 110 -6.54 -5.58 -16.28
N ALA A 111 -7.03 -4.79 -15.32
CA ALA A 111 -6.61 -3.39 -15.17
C ALA A 111 -5.11 -3.29 -14.89
N LYS A 112 -4.56 -4.19 -14.07
CA LYS A 112 -3.12 -4.30 -13.81
C LYS A 112 -2.34 -4.66 -15.08
N ALA A 113 -2.81 -5.66 -15.85
CA ALA A 113 -2.18 -6.06 -17.10
C ALA A 113 -2.13 -4.89 -18.10
N PHE A 114 -3.23 -4.15 -18.23
CA PHE A 114 -3.30 -2.97 -19.09
C PHE A 114 -2.29 -1.89 -18.69
N LEU A 115 -2.13 -1.60 -17.39
CA LEU A 115 -1.13 -0.64 -16.92
C LEU A 115 0.30 -1.14 -17.14
N GLY A 116 0.52 -2.46 -17.09
CA GLY A 116 1.82 -3.06 -17.42
C GLY A 116 2.17 -2.93 -18.90
N GLU A 117 1.19 -3.06 -19.79
CA GLU A 117 1.34 -2.86 -21.24
C GLU A 117 1.47 -1.37 -21.63
N ASN A 118 0.93 -0.47 -20.80
CA ASN A 118 0.94 0.98 -21.05
C ASN A 118 1.64 1.75 -19.91
N PRO A 119 2.99 1.70 -19.81
CA PRO A 119 3.73 2.35 -18.73
C PRO A 119 3.50 3.86 -18.63
N GLN A 120 3.23 4.53 -19.76
CA GLN A 120 2.97 5.97 -19.81
C GLN A 120 1.72 6.32 -18.99
N ILE A 121 0.64 5.54 -19.15
CA ILE A 121 -0.61 5.72 -18.40
C ILE A 121 -0.39 5.35 -16.93
N ALA A 122 0.39 4.30 -16.64
CA ALA A 122 0.69 3.91 -15.27
C ALA A 122 1.40 5.02 -14.48
N VAL A 123 2.40 5.68 -15.09
CA VAL A 123 3.12 6.82 -14.48
C VAL A 123 2.20 8.02 -14.28
N GLU A 124 1.33 8.32 -15.25
CA GLU A 124 0.36 9.42 -15.13
C GLU A 124 -0.62 9.18 -13.98
N VAL A 125 -1.20 7.98 -13.89
CA VAL A 125 -2.10 7.59 -12.80
C VAL A 125 -1.38 7.66 -11.46
N GLU A 126 -0.17 7.12 -11.37
CA GLU A 126 0.63 7.16 -10.14
C GLU A 126 0.93 8.60 -9.70
N ALA A 127 1.25 9.51 -10.62
CA ALA A 127 1.47 10.91 -10.32
C ALA A 127 0.21 11.56 -9.75
N LYS A 128 -0.94 11.39 -10.42
CA LYS A 128 -2.23 11.93 -9.95
C LYS A 128 -2.62 11.38 -8.58
N VAL A 129 -2.41 10.09 -8.34
CA VAL A 129 -2.64 9.48 -7.02
C VAL A 129 -1.75 10.09 -5.95
N LYS A 130 -0.46 10.30 -6.23
CA LYS A 130 0.46 10.96 -5.30
C LYS A 130 0.06 12.40 -5.00
N ASP A 131 -0.44 13.13 -6.00
CA ASP A 131 -0.91 14.50 -5.85
C ASP A 131 -2.13 14.56 -4.92
N VAL A 132 -3.14 13.70 -5.15
CA VAL A 132 -4.33 13.61 -4.29
C VAL A 132 -3.95 13.21 -2.85
N LEU A 133 -2.98 12.32 -2.69
CA LEU A 133 -2.47 11.90 -1.38
C LEU A 133 -1.50 12.92 -0.74
N GLY A 134 -1.23 14.05 -1.40
CA GLY A 134 -0.36 15.11 -0.89
C GLY A 134 1.11 14.68 -0.71
N MET A 135 1.57 13.70 -1.50
CA MET A 135 2.93 13.14 -1.41
C MET A 135 3.94 13.90 -2.28
N THR A 136 3.48 14.75 -3.20
CA THR A 136 4.33 15.64 -4.01
C THR A 136 4.69 16.89 -3.21
N GLY A 137 5.73 16.76 -2.38
CA GLY A 137 6.44 17.88 -1.78
C GLY A 137 7.24 18.66 -2.82
N GLY A 138 6.54 19.49 -3.59
CA GLY A 138 7.09 20.33 -4.65
C GLY A 138 6.12 21.42 -5.09
N GLY A 139 5.68 22.27 -4.15
CA GLY A 139 5.09 23.58 -4.46
C GLY A 139 3.69 23.57 -5.08
N ALA A 140 2.66 23.38 -4.24
CA ALA A 140 1.38 24.04 -4.42
C ALA A 140 0.75 24.23 -3.03
N VAL A 141 0.99 25.41 -2.47
CA VAL A 141 0.01 26.04 -1.58
C VAL A 141 -1.28 26.14 -2.38
N VAL A 142 -2.27 25.34 -2.01
CA VAL A 142 -3.67 25.68 -2.30
C VAL A 142 -4.13 26.56 -1.15
N GLU A 143 -3.84 27.86 -1.28
CA GLU A 143 -4.78 28.89 -0.81
C GLU A 143 -5.98 28.85 -1.75
N ASP A 144 -7.16 28.66 -1.16
CA ASP A 144 -8.48 29.23 -1.51
C ASP A 144 -9.58 28.25 -1.03
N ALA A 145 -10.66 28.66 -0.38
CA ALA A 145 -11.12 29.97 0.04
C ALA A 145 -12.22 29.77 1.10
N ALA A 146 -12.53 30.85 1.81
CA ALA A 146 -13.61 30.98 2.77
C ALA A 146 -14.97 30.43 2.30
N ASP A 147 -15.75 29.89 3.26
CA ASP A 147 -17.21 30.01 3.26
C ASP A 147 -17.70 30.03 4.72
N ASP A 148 -18.25 31.19 5.11
CA ASP A 148 -18.98 31.62 6.32
C ASP A 148 -18.49 31.28 7.75
#